data_AF-A0AA96RXK6-F1
#
_entry.id   AF-A0AA96RXK6-F1
#
_cell.length_a   1.000
_cell.length_b   1.000
_cell.length_c   1.000
_cell.angle_alpha   90.00
_cell.angle_beta   90.00
_cell.angle_gamma   90.00
#
_symmetry.space_group_name_H-M   'P 1'
#
loop_
_entity.id
_entity.type
_entity.pdbx_description
1 polymer ?
#
loop_
_entity_poly.entity_id
_entity_poly.type
_entity_poly.pdbx_seq_one_letter_code
_entity_poly.pdbx_strand_id
1 'polypeptide(L)'
;MPLFNEKDECRLIEALKIHIPDIGELLNSPVDEAEIIAAESLIGFQFPHEFRKLYLKHNGEGEQVMGVMAGFSWMTLQSVTGTWRTRQDLPYDIISGKPDAVRKADIKRAGFLLLKMAEVRY
;
A
#
# COMPACT_ATOMS: atom_id res chain seq x y z
N MET A 1 13.44 -13.09 -4.26
CA MET A 1 12.55 -14.17 -4.74
C MET A 1 11.37 -13.51 -5.43
N PRO A 2 11.06 -13.83 -6.70
CA PRO A 2 9.88 -13.29 -7.38
C PRO A 2 8.60 -13.78 -6.69
N LEU A 3 7.52 -13.00 -6.76
CA LEU A 3 6.24 -13.37 -6.14
C LEU A 3 5.57 -14.49 -6.94
N PHE A 4 5.80 -14.52 -8.25
CA PHE A 4 5.34 -15.56 -9.15
C PHE A 4 6.47 -16.55 -9.48
N ASN A 5 6.11 -17.82 -9.69
CA ASN A 5 7.02 -18.84 -10.19
C ASN A 5 7.04 -18.88 -11.74
N GLU A 6 7.84 -19.77 -12.34
CA GLU A 6 7.94 -19.88 -13.81
C GLU A 6 6.66 -20.34 -14.51
N LYS A 7 5.72 -20.92 -13.76
CA LYS A 7 4.38 -21.32 -14.23
C LYS A 7 3.33 -20.23 -14.01
N ASP A 8 3.76 -19.02 -13.64
CA ASP A 8 2.88 -17.90 -13.28
C ASP A 8 2.01 -18.18 -12.04
N GLU A 9 2.40 -19.11 -11.16
CA GLU A 9 1.65 -19.36 -9.91
C GLU A 9 2.15 -18.41 -8.81
N CYS A 10 1.22 -17.84 -8.04
CA CYS A 10 1.56 -16.93 -6.95
C CYS A 10 2.03 -17.72 -5.72
N ARG A 11 3.29 -17.49 -5.32
CA ARG A 11 3.92 -18.21 -4.19
C ARG A 11 3.22 -17.97 -2.86
N LEU A 12 2.63 -16.78 -2.67
CA LEU A 12 1.81 -16.49 -1.49
C LEU A 12 0.64 -17.47 -1.39
N ILE A 13 -0.09 -17.64 -2.49
CA ILE A 13 -1.27 -18.50 -2.54
C ILE A 13 -0.85 -19.97 -2.40
N GLU A 14 0.24 -20.38 -3.03
CA GLU A 14 0.80 -21.73 -2.86
C GLU A 14 1.13 -22.01 -1.38
N ALA A 15 1.75 -21.06 -0.69
CA ALA A 15 2.07 -21.20 0.73
C ALA A 15 0.81 -21.29 1.60
N LEU A 16 -0.23 -20.49 1.29
CA LEU A 16 -1.49 -20.51 2.02
C LEU A 16 -2.25 -21.83 1.82
N LYS A 17 -2.24 -22.39 0.60
CA LYS A 17 -2.91 -23.67 0.26
C LYS A 17 -2.46 -24.85 1.11
N ILE A 18 -1.24 -24.82 1.64
CA ILE A 18 -0.70 -25.88 2.53
C ILE A 18 -1.51 -25.96 3.83
N HIS A 19 -2.03 -24.83 4.32
CA HIS A 19 -2.74 -24.73 5.60
C HIS A 19 -4.24 -24.46 5.44
N ILE A 20 -4.63 -23.85 4.33
CA ILE A 20 -6.00 -23.50 3.97
C ILE A 20 -6.24 -23.98 2.53
N PRO A 21 -6.57 -25.26 2.32
CA PRO A 21 -6.68 -25.85 0.98
C PRO A 21 -7.61 -25.06 0.04
N ASP A 22 -8.72 -24.54 0.60
CA ASP A 22 -9.77 -23.84 -0.14
C ASP A 22 -9.53 -22.32 -0.22
N ILE A 23 -8.32 -21.83 0.11
CA ILE A 23 -8.02 -20.40 0.15
C ILE A 23 -8.39 -19.67 -1.15
N GLY A 24 -8.27 -20.34 -2.31
CA GLY A 24 -8.61 -19.74 -3.59
C GLY A 24 -10.09 -19.32 -3.71
N GLU A 25 -10.99 -20.01 -3.01
CA GLU A 25 -12.43 -19.70 -2.96
C GLU A 25 -12.75 -18.60 -1.93
N LEU A 26 -11.87 -18.42 -0.94
CA LEU A 26 -12.03 -17.47 0.14
C LEU A 26 -11.42 -16.09 -0.16
N LEU A 27 -10.57 -16.01 -1.19
CA LEU A 27 -10.03 -14.75 -1.71
C LEU A 27 -11.05 -14.09 -2.65
N ASN A 28 -10.99 -12.77 -2.75
CA ASN A 28 -11.86 -12.06 -3.69
C ASN A 28 -11.50 -12.39 -5.14
N SER A 29 -12.50 -12.33 -6.01
CA SER A 29 -12.32 -12.46 -7.45
C SER A 29 -11.28 -11.47 -8.00
N PRO A 30 -10.58 -11.81 -9.10
CA PRO A 30 -9.73 -10.88 -9.83
C PRO A 30 -10.38 -9.53 -10.10
N VAL A 31 -9.57 -8.47 -10.12
CA VAL A 31 -9.94 -7.24 -10.86
C VAL A 31 -9.63 -7.40 -12.35
N ASP A 32 -10.22 -6.56 -13.18
CA ASP A 32 -9.84 -6.44 -14.58
C ASP A 32 -8.71 -5.41 -14.81
N GLU A 33 -8.15 -5.40 -16.02
CA GLU A 33 -7.10 -4.45 -16.40
C GLU A 33 -7.57 -2.98 -16.37
N ALA A 34 -8.85 -2.72 -16.64
CA ALA A 34 -9.38 -1.36 -16.62
C ALA A 34 -9.45 -0.80 -15.19
N GLU A 35 -9.80 -1.64 -14.21
CA GLU A 35 -9.76 -1.31 -12.78
C GLU A 35 -8.33 -0.99 -12.32
N ILE A 36 -7.33 -1.74 -12.79
CA ILE A 36 -5.92 -1.44 -12.51
C ILE A 36 -5.50 -0.10 -13.11
N ILE A 37 -5.80 0.14 -14.38
CA ILE A 37 -5.46 1.40 -15.06
C ILE A 37 -6.12 2.60 -14.37
N ALA A 38 -7.38 2.45 -13.93
CA ALA A 38 -8.08 3.49 -13.18
C ALA A 38 -7.41 3.76 -11.82
N ALA A 39 -6.99 2.71 -11.10
CA ALA A 39 -6.28 2.83 -9.84
C ALA A 39 -4.90 3.50 -10.00
N GLU A 40 -4.13 3.11 -11.02
CA GLU A 40 -2.83 3.73 -11.36
C GLU A 40 -3.00 5.21 -11.70
N SER A 41 -4.03 5.54 -12.48
CA SER A 41 -4.35 6.93 -12.86
C SER A 41 -4.72 7.79 -11.66
N LEU A 42 -5.48 7.24 -10.71
CA LEU A 42 -5.85 7.91 -9.46
C LEU A 42 -4.63 8.15 -8.58
N ILE A 43 -3.75 7.16 -8.48
CA ILE A 43 -2.56 7.21 -7.61
C ILE A 43 -1.45 8.08 -8.22
N GLY A 44 -1.38 8.18 -9.55
CA GLY A 44 -0.43 9.01 -10.28
C GLY A 44 0.87 8.29 -10.68
N PHE A 45 0.93 6.97 -10.56
CA PHE A 45 2.05 6.16 -11.04
C PHE A 45 1.61 4.73 -11.41
N GLN A 46 2.40 4.08 -12.25
CA GLN A 46 2.20 2.70 -12.67
C GLN A 46 2.57 1.72 -11.55
N PHE A 47 1.73 0.72 -11.32
CA PHE A 47 2.05 -0.31 -10.34
C PHE A 47 3.17 -1.23 -10.86
N PRO A 48 4.00 -1.75 -9.95
CA PRO A 48 4.94 -2.81 -10.30
C PRO A 48 4.22 -3.99 -10.94
N HIS A 49 4.85 -4.61 -11.96
CA HIS A 49 4.27 -5.72 -12.72
C HIS A 49 3.73 -6.86 -11.84
N GLU A 50 4.51 -7.29 -10.83
CA GLU A 50 4.09 -8.36 -9.91
C GLU A 50 2.88 -7.94 -9.05
N PHE A 51 2.76 -6.65 -8.72
CA PHE A 51 1.61 -6.12 -8.00
C PHE A 51 0.37 -6.15 -8.89
N ARG A 52 0.48 -5.74 -10.16
CA ARG A 52 -0.64 -5.86 -11.13
C ARG A 52 -1.11 -7.31 -11.23
N LYS A 53 -0.16 -8.23 -11.48
CA LYS A 53 -0.45 -9.67 -11.57
C LYS A 53 -1.14 -10.21 -10.33
N LEU A 54 -0.75 -9.74 -9.14
CA LEU A 54 -1.37 -10.17 -7.89
C LEU A 54 -2.88 -9.86 -7.87
N TYR A 55 -3.27 -8.63 -8.24
CA TYR A 55 -4.67 -8.21 -8.28
C TYR A 55 -5.46 -8.79 -9.45
N LEU A 56 -4.82 -9.04 -10.60
CA LEU A 56 -5.41 -9.79 -11.72
C LEU A 56 -5.66 -11.27 -11.40
N LYS A 57 -5.14 -11.79 -10.28
CA LYS A 57 -5.50 -13.13 -9.78
C LYS A 57 -6.51 -13.09 -8.65
N HIS A 58 -6.33 -12.18 -7.69
CA HIS A 58 -7.27 -12.02 -6.57
C HIS A 58 -7.27 -10.59 -6.05
N ASN A 59 -8.45 -10.01 -5.85
CA ASN A 59 -8.60 -8.65 -5.33
C ASN A 59 -8.55 -8.58 -3.80
N GLY A 60 -7.50 -9.12 -3.20
CA GLY A 60 -7.37 -9.18 -1.74
C GLY A 60 -8.07 -10.36 -1.08
N GLU A 61 -8.05 -10.39 0.25
CA GLU A 61 -8.73 -11.40 1.04
C GLU A 61 -10.24 -11.13 1.12
N GLY A 62 -11.05 -12.20 1.06
CA GLY A 62 -12.49 -12.12 1.24
C GLY A 62 -12.89 -12.08 2.71
N GLU A 63 -14.16 -11.79 2.98
CA GLU A 63 -14.67 -11.55 4.35
C GLU A 63 -14.52 -12.74 5.31
N GLN A 64 -14.36 -13.95 4.76
CA GLN A 64 -14.27 -15.19 5.53
C GLN A 64 -12.84 -15.52 5.97
N VAL A 65 -11.83 -14.78 5.50
CA VAL A 65 -10.44 -14.98 5.86
C VAL A 65 -9.84 -13.64 6.28
N MET A 66 -9.08 -13.67 7.38
CA MET A 66 -8.46 -12.48 7.93
C MET A 66 -6.96 -12.66 8.03
N GLY A 67 -6.22 -11.66 7.55
CA GLY A 67 -4.81 -11.53 7.89
C GLY A 67 -3.89 -12.48 7.13
N VAL A 68 -4.14 -12.76 5.85
CA VAL A 68 -3.33 -13.71 5.06
C VAL A 68 -1.87 -13.27 4.89
N MET A 69 -1.57 -11.98 5.15
CA MET A 69 -0.23 -11.42 5.15
C MET A 69 0.33 -11.34 6.58
N ALA A 70 0.47 -12.49 7.26
CA ALA A 70 0.98 -12.58 8.62
C ALA A 70 0.21 -11.72 9.64
N GLY A 71 -1.13 -11.79 9.58
CA GLY A 71 -2.03 -11.02 10.44
C GLY A 71 -2.43 -9.66 9.86
N PHE A 72 -1.78 -9.21 8.78
CA PHE A 72 -2.22 -8.03 8.04
C PHE A 72 -3.19 -8.41 6.92
N SER A 73 -4.22 -7.60 6.76
CA SER A 73 -5.20 -7.80 5.71
C SER A 73 -4.59 -7.57 4.34
N TRP A 74 -4.80 -8.51 3.42
CA TRP A 74 -4.57 -8.24 2.00
C TRP A 74 -5.73 -7.41 1.46
N MET A 75 -5.50 -6.11 1.37
CA MET A 75 -6.49 -5.12 0.97
C MET A 75 -7.02 -5.33 -0.46
N THR A 76 -8.27 -4.94 -0.69
CA THR A 76 -8.81 -4.76 -2.05
C THR A 76 -8.14 -3.57 -2.73
N LEU A 77 -8.12 -3.55 -4.07
CA LEU A 77 -7.57 -2.45 -4.86
C LEU A 77 -8.27 -1.11 -4.56
N GLN A 78 -9.58 -1.16 -4.32
CA GLN A 78 -10.37 -0.01 -3.86
C GLN A 78 -9.88 0.50 -2.50
N SER A 79 -9.58 -0.40 -1.56
CA SER A 79 -9.07 -0.01 -0.24
C SER A 79 -7.67 0.60 -0.33
N VAL A 80 -6.82 0.07 -1.22
CA VAL A 80 -5.49 0.63 -1.51
C VAL A 80 -5.59 2.07 -2.01
N THR A 81 -6.43 2.31 -3.03
CA THR A 81 -6.63 3.65 -3.62
C THR A 81 -7.30 4.62 -2.63
N GLY A 82 -8.27 4.14 -1.84
CA GLY A 82 -8.92 4.95 -0.79
C GLY A 82 -7.92 5.38 0.29
N THR A 83 -7.12 4.44 0.78
CA THR A 83 -6.08 4.72 1.79
C THR A 83 -5.01 5.66 1.24
N TRP A 84 -4.62 5.51 -0.03
CA TRP A 84 -3.71 6.44 -0.69
C TRP A 84 -4.26 7.87 -0.69
N ARG A 85 -5.53 8.05 -1.10
CA ARG A 85 -6.18 9.37 -1.12
C ARG A 85 -6.20 10.01 0.27
N THR A 86 -6.62 9.27 1.30
CA THR A 86 -6.62 9.77 2.68
C THR A 86 -5.23 10.20 3.14
N ARG A 87 -4.17 9.50 2.73
CA ARG A 87 -2.79 9.90 3.07
C ARG A 87 -2.32 11.17 2.37
N GLN A 88 -2.82 11.46 1.16
CA GLN A 88 -2.53 12.72 0.46
C GLN A 88 -3.25 13.91 1.12
N ASP A 89 -4.45 13.68 1.66
CA ASP A 89 -5.27 14.72 2.30
C ASP A 89 -4.84 15.05 3.73
N LEU A 90 -3.98 14.22 4.35
CA LEU A 90 -3.41 14.50 5.67
C LEU A 90 -2.17 15.39 5.54
N PRO A 91 -2.10 16.57 6.19
CA PRO A 91 -0.81 17.21 6.43
C PRO A 91 0.06 16.21 7.20
N TYR A 92 1.29 15.96 6.73
CA TYR A 92 2.22 14.98 7.32
C TYR A 92 2.52 15.29 8.80
N ASP A 93 1.62 14.89 9.69
CA ASP A 93 1.77 14.93 11.15
C ASP A 93 1.45 13.54 11.73
N ILE A 94 1.92 12.48 11.08
CA ILE A 94 2.18 11.23 11.79
C ILE A 94 3.61 11.29 12.32
N ILE A 95 3.84 12.20 13.27
CA ILE A 95 4.93 12.04 14.23
C ILE A 95 4.50 10.89 15.12
N SER A 96 5.02 9.69 14.83
CA SER A 96 5.05 8.62 15.81
C SER A 96 5.77 9.14 17.06
N GLY A 97 5.00 9.47 18.10
CA GLY A 97 5.51 9.40 19.47
C GLY A 97 5.28 10.55 20.46
N LYS A 98 4.56 11.66 20.17
CA LYS A 98 4.00 12.59 21.20
C LYS A 98 3.23 13.77 20.57
N PRO A 99 1.91 13.92 20.82
CA PRO A 99 1.11 14.98 20.20
C PRO A 99 1.19 16.36 20.88
N ASP A 100 1.96 16.54 21.96
CA ASP A 100 1.66 17.63 22.90
C ASP A 100 2.63 18.83 22.90
N ALA A 101 3.63 18.89 22.01
CA ALA A 101 4.72 19.87 22.21
C ALA A 101 5.27 20.54 20.95
N VAL A 102 4.42 21.12 20.10
CA VAL A 102 4.89 22.15 19.16
C VAL A 102 3.95 23.36 19.20
N ARG A 103 4.41 24.44 19.85
CA ARG A 103 3.73 25.74 19.76
C ARG A 103 4.07 26.35 18.39
N LYS A 104 3.03 26.85 17.69
CA LYS A 104 3.09 27.47 16.34
C LYS A 104 4.24 28.48 16.12
N ALA A 105 4.78 29.09 17.17
CA ALA A 105 5.88 30.06 17.08
C ALA A 105 7.24 29.42 16.76
N ASP A 106 7.47 28.16 17.13
CA ASP A 106 8.77 27.49 16.95
C ASP A 106 8.99 27.02 15.51
N ILE A 107 7.91 26.77 14.76
CA ILE A 107 7.93 26.31 13.36
C ILE A 107 8.54 27.38 12.43
N LYS A 108 8.26 28.67 12.68
CA LYS A 108 8.83 29.76 11.85
C LYS A 108 10.35 29.89 12.00
N ARG A 109 10.92 29.54 13.16
CA ARG A 109 12.38 29.58 13.36
C ARG A 109 13.09 28.40 12.67
N ALA A 110 12.48 27.22 12.66
CA ALA A 110 13.05 26.03 12.02
C ALA A 110 13.12 26.17 10.48
N GLY A 111 12.07 26.70 9.85
CA GLY A 111 12.06 26.93 8.41
C GLY A 111 13.09 27.95 7.94
N PHE A 112 13.34 29.00 8.74
CA PHE A 112 14.35 30.02 8.42
C PHE A 112 15.79 29.50 8.57
N LEU A 113 16.05 28.61 9.54
CA LEU A 113 17.37 28.01 9.73
C LEU A 113 17.75 27.04 8.59
N LEU A 114 16.80 26.24 8.11
CA LEU A 114 17.01 25.33 6.98
C LEU A 114 17.30 26.08 5.67
N LEU A 115 16.63 27.22 5.45
CA LEU A 115 16.89 28.07 4.28
C LEU A 115 18.28 28.71 4.34
N LYS A 116 18.72 29.16 5.53
CA LYS A 116 20.08 29.69 5.75
C LYS A 116 21.18 28.65 5.63
N MET A 117 20.91 27.36 5.92
CA MET A 117 21.90 26.30 5.77
C MET A 117 22.05 25.80 4.32
N ALA A 118 21.02 25.98 3.48
CA ALA A 118 21.07 25.65 2.06
C ALA A 118 21.89 26.66 1.22
N GLU A 119 22.02 27.91 1.68
CA GLU A 119 22.83 28.94 0.99
C GLU A 119 24.36 28.81 1.22
N VAL A 120 24.82 27.98 2.17
CA VAL A 120 26.23 27.92 2.58
C VAL A 120 26.99 26.70 2.00
N ARG A 121 26.43 26.01 1.01
CA ARG A 121 27.15 24.94 0.30
C ARG A 121 27.27 25.26 -1.19
N TYR A 122 28.17 26.21 -1.48
CA TYR A 122 28.95 26.23 -2.73
C TYR A 122 30.27 25.51 -2.49
#